data_AF-A0A2V9PZ60-F1
#
_entry.id   AF-A0A2V9PZ60-F1
#
_cell.length_a   1.000
_cell.length_b   1.000
_cell.length_c   1.000
_cell.angle_alpha   90.00
_cell.angle_beta   90.00
_cell.angle_gamma   90.00
#
_symmetry.space_group_name_H-M   'P 1'
#
loop_
_entity.id
_entity.type
_entity.pdbx_description
1 polymer ?
#
loop_
_entity_poly.entity_id
_entity_poly.type
_entity_poly.pdbx_seq_one_letter_code
_entity_poly.pdbx_strand_id
1 'polypeptide(L)'
;MSTRRSALIGRSMPISAQKTRATAEGGDRKGRFYKPLPKEFWRGGFTYRQIAREGSAAIYEQRWTGCAEPSVSYEVVRLRCRDGFHIGGRFVPTAEVYPGSEQWGELGWTFCNKELAFAKLWEIAASLNAPARVGQKRKRSRLEKSPT
;
A
#
# COMPACT_ATOMS: atom_id res chain seq x y z
N MET A 1 59.21 62.31 -32.49
CA MET A 1 58.34 61.31 -33.16
C MET A 1 57.51 60.63 -32.08
N SER A 2 56.27 61.07 -31.91
CA SER A 2 55.10 60.41 -32.51
C SER A 2 54.82 59.07 -31.86
N THR A 3 53.73 58.97 -31.10
CA THR A 3 52.56 58.14 -31.44
C THR A 3 51.77 57.73 -30.18
N ARG A 4 50.58 58.35 -30.05
CA ARG A 4 49.25 57.77 -29.72
C ARG A 4 49.03 57.15 -28.32
N ARG A 5 48.04 57.67 -27.59
CA ARG A 5 46.62 57.19 -27.43
C ARG A 5 46.50 56.20 -26.26
N SER A 6 45.80 56.54 -25.18
CA SER A 6 44.34 56.59 -24.96
C SER A 6 43.75 55.27 -24.46
N ALA A 7 42.64 55.44 -23.73
CA ALA A 7 41.63 54.46 -23.29
C ALA A 7 41.96 53.76 -21.96
N LEU A 8 41.27 54.12 -20.86
CA LEU A 8 39.91 53.71 -20.46
C LEU A 8 39.87 52.22 -20.09
N ILE A 9 39.34 51.90 -18.91
CA ILE A 9 38.12 51.07 -18.74
C ILE A 9 37.99 50.75 -17.24
N GLY A 10 36.84 51.14 -16.69
CA GLY A 10 36.46 50.91 -15.31
C GLY A 10 36.35 49.44 -14.96
N ARG A 11 36.77 49.10 -13.73
CA ARG A 11 36.44 47.83 -13.12
C ARG A 11 34.96 47.83 -12.75
N SER A 12 34.16 47.12 -13.55
CA SER A 12 32.81 46.72 -13.18
C SER A 12 32.88 45.74 -12.01
N MET A 13 32.11 45.99 -10.96
CA MET A 13 31.80 44.97 -9.95
C MET A 13 30.81 43.98 -10.55
N PRO A 14 30.99 42.66 -10.41
CA PRO A 14 29.88 41.73 -10.59
C PRO A 14 28.98 41.76 -9.35
N ILE A 15 27.83 42.43 -9.47
CA ILE A 15 26.64 42.11 -8.68
C ILE A 15 26.02 40.87 -9.30
N SER A 16 25.99 39.75 -8.57
CA SER A 16 24.85 38.83 -8.49
C SER A 16 25.29 37.58 -7.72
N ALA A 17 25.11 37.62 -6.40
CA ALA A 17 25.06 36.40 -5.61
C ALA A 17 23.78 35.66 -6.00
N GLN A 18 23.91 34.58 -6.78
CA GLN A 18 22.81 33.71 -7.10
C GLN A 18 22.28 33.10 -5.79
N LYS A 19 21.07 33.52 -5.42
CA LYS A 19 20.30 32.99 -4.31
C LYS A 19 19.82 31.59 -4.73
N THR A 20 20.55 30.56 -4.30
CA THR A 20 20.17 29.17 -4.53
C THR A 20 18.78 28.97 -3.93
N ARG A 21 17.79 28.71 -4.78
CA ARG A 21 16.47 28.26 -4.34
C ARG A 21 16.68 26.91 -3.71
N ALA A 22 16.36 26.79 -2.42
CA ALA A 22 16.23 25.51 -1.76
C ALA A 22 15.13 24.72 -2.48
N THR A 23 15.52 23.84 -3.38
CA THR A 23 14.67 22.74 -3.81
C THR A 23 14.45 21.91 -2.56
N ALA A 24 13.23 21.95 -2.03
CA ALA A 24 12.79 20.96 -1.07
C ALA A 24 12.88 19.60 -1.77
N GLU A 25 13.99 18.88 -1.53
CA GLU A 25 14.05 17.46 -1.83
C GLU A 25 12.88 16.85 -1.08
N GLY A 26 11.88 16.42 -1.84
CA GLY A 26 10.71 15.75 -1.32
C GLY A 26 11.19 14.64 -0.41
N GLY A 27 10.84 14.76 0.87
CA GLY A 27 11.28 13.85 1.91
C GLY A 27 11.22 12.43 1.41
N ASP A 28 12.41 11.83 1.32
CA ASP A 28 12.65 10.42 1.14
C ASP A 28 11.58 9.66 1.94
N ARG A 29 10.66 9.00 1.23
CA ARG A 29 9.61 8.20 1.85
C ARG A 29 10.34 7.03 2.48
N LYS A 30 10.84 7.20 3.71
CA LYS A 30 11.40 6.13 4.54
C LYS A 30 10.47 4.94 4.41
N GLY A 31 10.88 3.97 3.59
CA GLY A 31 10.14 2.75 3.39
C GLY A 31 9.96 2.15 4.78
N ARG A 32 8.73 2.10 5.28
CA ARG A 32 8.48 1.36 6.50
C ARG A 32 8.86 -0.08 6.20
N PHE A 33 9.98 -0.53 6.73
CA PHE A 33 10.40 -1.91 6.63
C PHE A 33 9.47 -2.73 7.51
N TYR A 34 8.42 -3.29 6.92
CA TYR A 34 7.58 -4.29 7.55
C TYR A 34 8.09 -5.67 7.16
N LYS A 35 8.11 -6.60 8.12
CA LYS A 35 8.36 -8.01 7.80
C LYS A 35 7.18 -8.54 6.98
N PRO A 36 7.36 -8.97 5.73
CA PRO A 36 6.27 -9.48 4.92
C PRO A 36 5.76 -10.80 5.46
N LEU A 37 4.49 -11.12 5.17
CA LEU A 37 3.93 -12.40 5.53
C LEU A 37 4.66 -13.52 4.75
N PRO A 38 5.02 -14.66 5.39
CA PRO A 38 5.68 -15.74 4.69
C PRO A 38 4.87 -16.27 3.52
N LYS A 39 5.55 -16.65 2.43
CA LYS A 39 4.89 -17.33 1.29
C LYS A 39 4.28 -18.65 1.70
N GLU A 40 4.86 -19.33 2.69
CA GLU A 40 4.36 -20.60 3.20
C GLU A 40 4.39 -20.58 4.73
N PHE A 41 3.32 -21.07 5.35
CA PHE A 41 3.25 -21.21 6.80
C PHE A 41 2.25 -22.29 7.21
N TRP A 42 2.37 -22.74 8.45
CA TRP A 42 1.46 -23.71 9.07
C TRP A 42 0.68 -23.03 10.20
N ARG A 43 -0.61 -23.30 10.28
CA ARG A 43 -1.49 -22.78 11.34
C ARG A 43 -2.68 -23.71 11.55
N GLY A 44 -2.90 -24.13 12.80
CA GLY A 44 -4.11 -24.87 13.18
C GLY A 44 -4.34 -26.17 12.43
N GLY A 45 -3.28 -26.89 12.05
CA GLY A 45 -3.39 -28.13 11.26
C GLY A 45 -3.52 -27.94 9.74
N PHE A 46 -3.54 -26.69 9.26
CA PHE A 46 -3.54 -26.37 7.84
C PHE A 46 -2.18 -25.84 7.37
N THR A 47 -1.81 -26.19 6.14
CA THR A 47 -0.72 -25.53 5.41
C THR A 47 -1.29 -24.48 4.48
N TYR A 48 -0.58 -23.35 4.43
CA TYR A 48 -0.92 -22.22 3.58
C TYR A 48 0.23 -21.96 2.64
N ARG A 49 -0.07 -21.81 1.34
CA ARG A 49 0.91 -21.45 0.31
C ARG A 49 0.40 -20.28 -0.52
N GLN A 50 1.14 -19.18 -0.54
CA GLN A 50 0.83 -18.00 -1.33
C GLN A 50 0.96 -18.32 -2.82
N ILE A 51 -0.13 -18.23 -3.56
CA ILE A 51 -0.15 -18.50 -5.01
C ILE A 51 -0.24 -17.23 -5.85
N ALA A 52 -0.69 -16.11 -5.28
CA ALA A 52 -0.74 -14.82 -5.93
C ALA A 52 -0.65 -13.69 -4.90
N ARG A 53 -0.12 -12.54 -5.32
CA ARG A 53 -0.03 -11.33 -4.51
C ARG A 53 -0.06 -10.11 -5.41
N GLU A 54 -0.88 -9.14 -5.03
CA GLU A 54 -1.02 -7.85 -5.72
C GLU A 54 -1.09 -6.75 -4.66
N GLY A 55 -0.01 -5.95 -4.55
CA GLY A 55 0.13 -4.92 -3.52
C GLY A 55 -0.08 -5.44 -2.09
N SER A 56 -1.13 -4.94 -1.44
CA SER A 56 -1.55 -5.33 -0.09
C SER A 56 -2.68 -6.38 -0.08
N ALA A 57 -2.84 -7.15 -1.15
CA ALA A 57 -3.74 -8.30 -1.20
C ALA A 57 -3.00 -9.57 -1.66
N ALA A 58 -3.38 -10.74 -1.16
CA ALA A 58 -2.77 -12.00 -1.51
C ALA A 58 -3.77 -13.16 -1.49
N ILE A 59 -3.46 -14.23 -2.22
CA ILE A 59 -4.21 -15.50 -2.20
C ILE A 59 -3.31 -16.57 -1.61
N TYR A 60 -3.83 -17.27 -0.60
CA TYR A 60 -3.22 -18.45 -0.01
C TYR A 60 -4.05 -19.69 -0.37
N GLU A 61 -3.38 -20.71 -0.89
CA GLU A 61 -3.91 -22.05 -1.01
C GLU A 61 -3.81 -22.74 0.36
N GLN A 62 -4.94 -23.16 0.91
CA GLN A 62 -5.07 -23.86 2.18
C GLN A 62 -5.28 -25.35 1.92
N ARG A 63 -4.53 -26.19 2.65
CA ARG A 63 -4.71 -27.65 2.65
C ARG A 63 -4.70 -28.18 4.08
N TRP A 64 -5.56 -29.17 4.35
CA TRP A 64 -5.51 -29.91 5.61
C TRP A 64 -4.32 -30.87 5.61
N THR A 65 -3.55 -30.89 6.70
CA THR A 65 -2.36 -31.77 6.79
C THR A 65 -2.67 -33.20 7.22
N GLY A 66 -3.84 -33.45 7.80
CA GLY A 66 -4.23 -34.76 8.32
C GLY A 66 -4.93 -35.69 7.32
N CYS A 67 -4.91 -35.39 6.02
CA CYS A 67 -5.51 -36.22 4.97
C CYS A 67 -4.52 -36.45 3.84
N ALA A 68 -4.52 -37.66 3.25
CA ALA A 68 -3.70 -38.00 2.08
C ALA A 68 -4.13 -37.23 0.81
N GLU A 69 -5.44 -37.01 0.65
CA GLU A 69 -6.02 -36.19 -0.42
C GLU A 69 -6.82 -35.03 0.19
N PRO A 70 -6.15 -33.94 0.59
CA PRO A 70 -6.82 -32.81 1.20
C PRO A 70 -7.58 -31.99 0.16
N SER A 71 -8.84 -31.67 0.47
CA SER A 71 -9.56 -30.64 -0.29
C SER A 71 -8.83 -29.31 -0.20
N VAL A 72 -8.75 -28.62 -1.34
CA VAL A 72 -8.07 -27.33 -1.45
C VAL A 72 -9.09 -26.21 -1.26
N SER A 73 -8.75 -25.23 -0.44
CA SER A 73 -9.46 -23.95 -0.34
C SER A 73 -8.52 -22.80 -0.67
N TYR A 74 -9.07 -21.68 -1.11
CA TYR A 74 -8.33 -20.48 -1.47
C TYR A 74 -8.77 -19.32 -0.57
N GLU A 75 -7.86 -18.82 0.24
CA GLU A 75 -8.10 -17.69 1.12
C GLU A 75 -7.51 -16.41 0.51
N VAL A 76 -8.38 -15.48 0.14
CA VAL A 76 -8.01 -14.15 -0.37
C VAL A 76 -8.00 -13.20 0.81
N VAL A 77 -6.87 -12.53 1.04
CA VAL A 77 -6.67 -11.68 2.22
C VAL A 77 -6.14 -10.30 1.86
N ARG A 78 -6.62 -9.28 2.57
CA ARG A 78 -6.04 -7.94 2.65
C ARG A 78 -4.97 -7.93 3.74
N LEU A 79 -3.72 -7.73 3.33
CA LEU A 79 -2.57 -7.65 4.21
C LEU A 79 -2.55 -6.29 4.90
N ARG A 80 -2.63 -6.31 6.23
CA ARG A 80 -2.45 -5.12 7.09
C ARG A 80 -1.08 -5.17 7.73
N CYS A 81 -0.48 -4.01 7.95
CA CYS A 81 0.74 -3.90 8.75
C CYS A 81 0.35 -3.57 10.20
N ARG A 82 0.93 -4.30 11.17
CA ARG A 82 0.93 -3.86 12.57
C ARG A 82 2.22 -3.13 12.87
N ASP A 83 2.13 -2.13 13.74
CA ASP A 83 3.30 -1.47 14.29
C ASP A 83 4.06 -2.39 15.26
N GLY A 84 5.36 -2.16 15.38
CA GLY A 84 6.20 -2.85 16.36
C GLY A 84 5.85 -2.42 17.78
N PHE A 85 5.96 -3.35 18.74
CA PHE A 85 5.64 -3.10 20.14
C PHE A 85 6.55 -3.90 21.08
N HIS A 86 6.63 -3.49 22.34
CA HIS A 86 7.36 -4.22 23.38
C HIS A 86 6.40 -5.07 24.20
N ILE A 87 6.76 -6.33 24.44
CA ILE A 87 6.01 -7.23 25.33
C ILE A 87 6.99 -8.11 26.11
N GLY A 88 6.84 -8.16 27.44
CA GLY A 88 7.66 -9.00 28.30
C GLY A 88 9.18 -8.77 28.15
N GLY A 89 9.60 -7.51 28.00
CA GLY A 89 11.02 -7.15 27.81
C GLY A 89 11.60 -7.48 26.43
N ARG A 90 10.79 -7.94 25.46
CA ARG A 90 11.21 -8.22 24.08
C ARG A 90 10.56 -7.24 23.11
N PHE A 91 11.32 -6.82 22.10
CA PHE A 91 10.79 -6.01 20.99
C PHE A 91 10.26 -6.92 19.88
N VAL A 92 9.01 -6.68 19.48
CA VAL A 92 8.38 -7.32 18.32
C VAL A 92 8.38 -6.31 17.16
N PRO A 93 9.00 -6.62 16.01
CA PRO A 93 9.07 -5.68 14.89
C PRO A 93 7.73 -5.54 14.16
N THR A 94 7.60 -4.43 13.43
CA THR A 94 6.51 -4.17 12.48
C THR A 94 6.42 -5.31 11.46
N ALA A 95 5.22 -5.84 11.25
CA ALA A 95 5.02 -6.99 10.37
C ALA A 95 3.66 -6.93 9.67
N GLU A 96 3.58 -7.55 8.50
CA GLU A 96 2.31 -7.90 7.88
C GLU A 96 1.60 -8.95 8.73
N VAL A 97 0.29 -8.82 8.85
CA VAL A 97 -0.54 -9.66 9.70
C VAL A 97 -1.61 -10.34 8.86
N TYR A 98 -1.72 -11.65 9.04
CA TYR A 98 -2.84 -12.42 8.50
C TYR A 98 -4.12 -12.08 9.26
N PRO A 99 -5.27 -11.91 8.58
CA PRO A 99 -6.52 -11.58 9.26
C PRO A 99 -6.87 -12.57 10.38
N GLY A 100 -7.42 -12.03 11.47
CA GLY A 100 -8.11 -12.82 12.48
C GLY A 100 -9.48 -13.29 11.97
N SER A 101 -10.05 -14.30 12.62
CA SER A 101 -11.37 -14.84 12.25
C SER A 101 -12.49 -13.79 12.31
N GLU A 102 -12.41 -12.84 13.24
CA GLU A 102 -13.37 -11.74 13.39
C GLU A 102 -13.35 -10.74 12.22
N GLN A 103 -12.30 -10.78 11.39
CA GLN A 103 -12.11 -9.87 10.26
C GLN A 103 -12.53 -10.50 8.93
N TRP A 104 -13.03 -11.74 8.94
CA TRP A 104 -13.51 -12.42 7.74
C TRP A 104 -14.77 -11.74 7.20
N GLY A 105 -14.87 -11.63 5.87
CA GLY A 105 -15.88 -10.83 5.18
C GLY A 105 -15.44 -9.40 4.87
N GLU A 106 -14.49 -8.83 5.63
CA GLU A 106 -13.95 -7.49 5.38
C GLU A 106 -12.49 -7.51 4.90
N LEU A 107 -11.65 -8.31 5.54
CA LEU A 107 -10.21 -8.44 5.25
C LEU A 107 -9.83 -9.82 4.74
N GLY A 108 -10.73 -10.80 4.80
CA GLY A 108 -10.49 -12.17 4.35
C GLY A 108 -11.73 -12.78 3.72
N TRP A 109 -11.54 -13.62 2.70
CA TRP A 109 -12.59 -14.39 2.04
C TRP A 109 -12.06 -15.77 1.68
N THR A 110 -12.92 -16.79 1.78
CA THR A 110 -12.57 -18.17 1.42
C THR A 110 -13.38 -18.59 0.20
N PHE A 111 -12.72 -19.26 -0.74
CA PHE A 111 -13.33 -19.81 -1.94
C PHE A 111 -12.87 -21.25 -2.16
N CYS A 112 -13.77 -22.12 -2.62
CA CYS A 112 -13.41 -23.47 -3.07
C CYS A 112 -12.99 -23.50 -4.55
N ASN A 113 -13.17 -22.37 -5.26
CA ASN A 113 -12.84 -22.22 -6.67
C ASN A 113 -11.71 -21.19 -6.84
N LYS A 114 -10.69 -21.55 -7.62
CA LYS A 114 -9.49 -20.75 -7.81
C LYS A 114 -9.80 -19.47 -8.59
N GLU A 115 -10.61 -19.57 -9.63
CA GLU A 115 -10.96 -18.45 -10.52
C GLU A 115 -11.71 -17.35 -9.75
N LEU A 116 -12.64 -17.71 -8.86
CA LEU A 116 -13.34 -16.77 -7.98
C LEU A 116 -12.40 -16.09 -6.98
N ALA A 117 -11.43 -16.81 -6.43
CA ALA A 117 -10.43 -16.24 -5.54
C ALA A 117 -9.58 -15.18 -6.26
N PHE A 118 -9.19 -15.49 -7.48
CA PHE A 118 -8.45 -14.59 -8.35
C PHE A 118 -9.31 -13.36 -8.76
N ALA A 119 -10.57 -13.56 -9.14
CA ALA A 119 -11.54 -12.47 -9.38
C ALA A 119 -11.61 -11.50 -8.19
N LYS A 120 -11.68 -12.05 -6.97
CA LYS A 120 -11.72 -11.25 -5.74
C LYS A 120 -10.39 -10.52 -5.49
N LEU A 121 -9.24 -11.13 -5.77
CA LEU A 121 -7.94 -10.48 -5.66
C LEU A 121 -7.88 -9.22 -6.54
N TRP A 122 -8.27 -9.32 -7.82
CA TRP A 122 -8.26 -8.18 -8.73
C TRP A 122 -9.26 -7.10 -8.35
N GLU A 123 -10.45 -7.47 -7.86
CA GLU A 123 -11.42 -6.52 -7.31
C GLU A 123 -10.81 -5.68 -6.17
N ILE A 124 -10.09 -6.34 -5.26
CA ILE A 124 -9.43 -5.67 -4.12
C ILE A 124 -8.29 -4.79 -4.61
N ALA A 125 -7.42 -5.31 -5.49
CA ALA A 125 -6.29 -4.57 -6.03
C ALA A 125 -6.75 -3.31 -6.78
N ALA A 126 -7.78 -3.43 -7.63
CA ALA A 126 -8.37 -2.30 -8.34
C ALA A 126 -8.96 -1.27 -7.36
N SER A 127 -9.63 -1.73 -6.29
CA SER A 127 -10.21 -0.84 -5.27
C SER A 127 -9.15 -0.08 -4.48
N LEU A 128 -7.97 -0.68 -4.24
CA LEU A 128 -6.85 -0.04 -3.54
C LEU A 128 -6.11 0.97 -4.42
N ASN A 129 -6.07 0.73 -5.73
CA ASN A 129 -5.41 1.60 -6.70
C ASN A 129 -6.30 2.74 -7.21
N ALA A 130 -7.60 2.72 -6.91
CA ALA A 130 -8.50 3.81 -7.29
C ALA A 130 -8.18 5.08 -6.48
N PRO A 131 -8.06 6.27 -7.13
CA PRO A 131 -7.87 7.52 -6.40
C PRO A 131 -9.05 7.76 -5.47
N ALA A 132 -8.76 8.26 -4.26
CA ALA A 132 -9.75 8.51 -3.22
C ALA A 132 -10.96 9.27 -3.80
N ARG A 133 -12.15 8.68 -3.71
CA ARG A 133 -13.39 9.30 -4.20
C ARG A 133 -13.63 10.61 -3.44
N VAL A 134 -13.33 11.75 -4.06
CA VAL A 134 -13.78 13.06 -3.61
C VAL A 134 -15.31 13.02 -3.51
N GLY A 135 -15.84 13.35 -2.33
CA GLY A 135 -17.18 12.99 -1.89
C GLY A 135 -18.32 13.32 -2.86
N GLN A 136 -19.09 12.30 -3.24
CA GLN A 136 -20.42 12.49 -3.81
C GLN A 136 -21.37 12.93 -2.69
N LYS A 137 -21.67 14.23 -2.63
CA LYS A 137 -22.83 14.75 -1.89
C LYS A 137 -24.08 14.03 -2.40
N ARG A 138 -24.67 13.15 -1.57
CA ARG A 138 -26.02 12.62 -1.81
C ARG A 138 -27.00 13.80 -1.79
N LYS A 139 -27.49 14.23 -2.94
CA LYS A 139 -28.68 15.09 -3.03
C LYS A 139 -29.85 14.28 -2.49
N ARG A 140 -30.34 14.62 -1.29
CA ARG A 140 -31.66 14.18 -0.83
C ARG A 140 -32.70 14.89 -1.72
N SER A 141 -33.41 14.15 -2.56
CA SER A 141 -34.60 14.64 -3.24
C SER A 141 -35.70 14.85 -2.20
N ARG A 142 -36.14 16.09 -2.06
CA ARG A 142 -37.32 16.48 -1.27
C ARG A 142 -38.56 16.11 -2.09
N LEU A 143 -39.34 15.16 -1.59
CA LEU A 143 -40.63 14.78 -2.15
C LEU A 143 -41.63 15.91 -1.81
N GLU A 144 -41.90 16.79 -2.77
CA GLU A 144 -42.97 17.78 -2.64
C GLU A 144 -44.31 17.04 -2.71
N LYS A 145 -45.11 17.12 -1.64
CA LYS A 145 -46.49 16.60 -1.61
C LYS A 145 -47.39 17.62 -2.31
N SER A 146 -48.14 17.16 -3.32
CA SER A 146 -49.19 17.93 -4.00
C SER A 146 -50.38 18.17 -3.05
N PRO A 147 -50.98 19.37 -3.01
CA PRO A 147 -52.24 19.59 -2.32
C PRO A 147 -53.44 19.16 -3.20
N THR A 148 -54.49 18.75 -2.50
CA THR A 148 -55.80 18.29 -2.99
C THR A 148 -56.65 19.44 -3.50
#